data_AF-A0A0Q0KRH1-F1
#
_entry.id   AF-A0A0Q0KRH1-F1
#
_cell.length_a   1.000
_cell.length_b   1.000
_cell.length_c   1.000
_cell.angle_alpha   90.00
_cell.angle_beta   90.00
_cell.angle_gamma   90.00
#
_symmetry.space_group_name_H-M   'P 1'
#
loop_
_entity.id
_entity.type
_entity.pdbx_description
1 polymer ?
#
loop_
_entity_poly.entity_id
_entity_poly.type
_entity_poly.pdbx_seq_one_letter_code
_entity_poly.pdbx_strand_id
1 'polypeptide(L)'
;MEIFIGWILGIISSWVIAKIFAKQSSSELESKLTKQTTKLNSATSFINFERMIRSGKWQREDIENDEVWVCESNNLFQFKRSEDREPFREKWTSVFPDQNGSRFHINLMINGIVVRSLPFVSGDGGRYTLPLPDLELMNEEQVFIWYRDDIDVLIAEIIGNYYRYNSIEQVAKFTKVELVRGRKQNA
;
A
#
# COMPACT_ATOMS: atom_id res chain seq x y z
N MET A 1 6.29 59.52 48.81
CA MET A 1 7.21 58.67 48.01
C MET A 1 6.73 57.21 48.13
N GLU A 2 5.50 56.90 47.69
CA GLU A 2 4.91 55.55 47.91
C GLU A 2 4.06 55.00 46.74
N ILE A 3 4.01 55.67 45.58
CA ILE A 3 3.15 55.23 44.46
C ILE A 3 3.91 54.33 43.47
N PHE A 4 5.24 54.30 43.51
CA PHE A 4 6.06 53.58 42.52
C PHE A 4 6.30 52.10 42.82
N ILE A 5 6.09 51.63 44.06
CA ILE A 5 6.40 50.23 44.44
C ILE A 5 5.27 49.27 44.02
N GLY A 6 4.00 49.72 44.02
CA GLY A 6 2.84 48.89 43.67
C GLY A 6 2.75 48.52 42.18
N TRP A 7 3.21 49.41 41.28
CA TRP A 7 3.14 49.18 39.84
C TRP A 7 4.20 48.20 39.33
N ILE A 8 5.39 48.17 39.95
CA ILE A 8 6.49 47.27 39.54
C ILE A 8 6.18 45.82 39.93
N LEU A 9 5.52 45.59 41.08
CA LEU A 9 5.15 44.24 41.55
C LEU A 9 4.00 43.62 40.74
N GLY A 10 3.05 44.41 40.26
CA GLY A 10 1.95 43.95 39.39
C GLY A 10 2.41 43.53 37.98
N ILE A 11 3.39 44.25 37.42
CA ILE A 11 3.90 43.96 36.07
C ILE A 11 4.78 42.70 36.06
N ILE A 12 5.62 42.51 37.08
CA ILE A 12 6.51 41.34 37.17
C ILE A 12 5.69 40.07 37.43
N SER A 13 4.68 40.12 38.30
CA SER A 13 3.80 38.97 38.55
C SER A 13 2.97 38.58 37.33
N SER A 14 2.42 39.56 36.59
CA SER A 14 1.65 39.31 35.37
C SER A 14 2.49 38.67 34.25
N TRP A 15 3.74 39.13 34.04
CA TRP A 15 4.63 38.56 33.03
C TRP A 15 5.06 37.12 33.36
N VAL A 16 5.32 36.83 34.63
CA VAL A 16 5.69 35.48 35.09
C VAL A 16 4.51 34.52 34.92
N ILE A 17 3.30 34.93 35.29
CA ILE A 17 2.08 34.12 35.12
C ILE A 17 1.82 33.88 33.62
N ALA A 18 1.92 34.90 32.78
CA ALA A 18 1.76 34.77 31.34
C ALA A 18 2.80 33.82 30.72
N LYS A 19 4.06 33.87 31.17
CA LYS A 19 5.13 32.99 30.71
C LYS A 19 4.92 31.53 31.14
N ILE A 20 4.42 31.29 32.35
CA ILE A 20 4.07 29.95 32.84
C ILE A 20 2.89 29.39 32.05
N PHE A 21 1.84 30.20 31.85
CA PHE A 21 0.67 29.81 31.05
C PHE A 21 1.04 29.53 29.58
N ALA A 22 1.88 30.37 28.96
CA ALA A 22 2.35 30.16 27.61
C ALA A 22 3.19 28.88 27.48
N LYS A 23 4.02 28.56 28.48
CA LYS A 23 4.80 27.31 28.52
C LYS A 23 3.93 26.07 28.73
N GLN A 24 2.92 26.15 29.60
CA GLN A 24 1.97 25.04 29.80
C GLN A 24 1.11 24.83 28.56
N SER A 25 0.58 25.91 27.98
CA SER A 25 -0.24 25.87 26.77
C SER A 25 0.54 25.33 25.57
N SER A 26 1.79 25.76 25.35
CA SER A 26 2.64 25.21 24.30
C SER A 26 2.94 23.72 24.51
N SER A 27 3.28 23.29 25.73
CA SER A 27 3.52 21.87 26.01
C SER A 27 2.28 21.00 25.82
N GLU A 28 1.09 21.50 26.17
CA GLU A 28 -0.16 20.79 25.96
C GLU A 28 -0.50 20.71 24.47
N LEU A 29 -0.28 21.80 23.73
CA LEU A 29 -0.46 21.87 22.29
C LEU A 29 0.48 20.91 21.56
N GLU A 30 1.77 20.92 21.91
CA GLU A 30 2.77 19.98 21.40
C GLU A 30 2.37 18.54 21.71
N SER A 31 1.90 18.24 22.93
CA SER A 31 1.45 16.89 23.27
C SER A 31 0.25 16.42 22.43
N LYS A 32 -0.71 17.33 22.15
CA LYS A 32 -1.87 17.05 21.30
C LYS A 32 -1.45 16.88 19.84
N LEU A 33 -0.55 17.73 19.35
CA LEU A 33 0.00 17.67 18.00
C LEU A 33 0.78 16.37 17.78
N THR A 34 1.62 15.98 18.73
CA THR A 34 2.37 14.72 18.67
C THR A 34 1.43 13.52 18.72
N LYS A 35 0.40 13.53 19.58
CA LYS A 35 -0.62 12.47 19.60
C LYS A 35 -1.38 12.38 18.27
N GLN A 36 -1.76 13.52 17.68
CA GLN A 36 -2.42 13.56 16.38
C GLN A 36 -1.50 13.08 15.25
N THR A 37 -0.23 13.49 15.26
CA THR A 37 0.78 13.09 14.29
C THR A 37 1.06 11.59 14.37
N THR A 38 1.22 11.04 15.57
CA THR A 38 1.39 9.58 15.76
C THR A 38 0.13 8.81 15.36
N LYS A 39 -1.06 9.34 15.64
CA LYS A 39 -2.33 8.73 15.19
C LYS A 39 -2.45 8.76 13.65
N LEU A 40 -2.07 9.88 13.02
CA LEU A 40 -2.08 10.04 11.58
C LEU A 40 -1.05 9.11 10.92
N ASN A 41 0.20 9.17 11.36
CA ASN A 41 1.29 8.32 10.87
C ASN A 41 1.00 6.83 11.03
N SER A 42 0.39 6.43 12.16
CA SER A 42 -0.05 5.05 12.32
C SER A 42 -1.17 4.74 11.34
N ALA A 43 -2.22 5.57 11.24
CA ALA A 43 -3.33 5.39 10.30
C ALA A 43 -2.90 5.36 8.82
N THR A 44 -1.82 6.05 8.45
CA THR A 44 -1.27 6.10 7.09
C THR A 44 0.00 5.25 6.91
N SER A 45 0.28 4.32 7.83
CA SER A 45 1.46 3.45 7.73
C SER A 45 1.23 2.31 6.73
N PHE A 46 2.31 1.91 6.06
CA PHE A 46 2.28 0.73 5.17
C PHE A 46 1.93 -0.56 5.92
N ILE A 47 2.30 -0.67 7.20
CA ILE A 47 1.91 -1.80 8.07
C ILE A 47 0.37 -1.92 8.16
N ASN A 48 -0.32 -0.78 8.30
CA ASN A 48 -1.78 -0.78 8.28
C ASN A 48 -2.34 -1.09 6.90
N PHE A 49 -1.67 -0.66 5.83
CA PHE A 49 -2.04 -1.05 4.48
C PHE A 49 -1.93 -2.58 4.29
N GLU A 50 -0.80 -3.20 4.64
CA GLU A 50 -0.66 -4.67 4.58
C GLU A 50 -1.76 -5.39 5.38
N ARG A 51 -2.12 -4.85 6.55
CA ARG A 51 -3.23 -5.36 7.34
C ARG A 51 -4.56 -5.25 6.59
N MET A 52 -4.85 -4.13 5.95
CA MET A 52 -6.06 -3.94 5.13
C MET A 52 -6.09 -4.83 3.89
N ILE A 53 -4.96 -5.08 3.24
CA ILE A 53 -4.86 -6.04 2.15
C ILE A 53 -5.29 -7.44 2.62
N ARG A 54 -4.88 -7.85 3.83
CA ARG A 54 -5.14 -9.21 4.35
C ARG A 54 -6.55 -9.43 4.88
N SER A 55 -7.15 -8.42 5.53
CA SER A 55 -8.40 -8.59 6.26
C SER A 55 -9.53 -7.68 5.78
N GLY A 56 -9.22 -6.68 4.96
CA GLY A 56 -10.17 -5.70 4.49
C GLY A 56 -11.05 -6.25 3.38
N LYS A 57 -12.23 -5.65 3.24
CA LYS A 57 -13.05 -5.78 2.04
C LYS A 57 -12.70 -4.65 1.07
N TRP A 58 -12.72 -4.98 -0.21
CA TRP A 58 -12.30 -4.11 -1.28
C TRP A 58 -13.39 -4.08 -2.34
N GLN A 59 -13.70 -2.89 -2.81
CA GLN A 59 -14.67 -2.68 -3.87
C GLN A 59 -14.04 -1.93 -5.03
N ARG A 60 -14.48 -2.24 -6.24
CA ARG A 60 -14.09 -1.52 -7.44
C ARG A 60 -14.96 -0.27 -7.59
N GLU A 61 -14.32 0.86 -7.83
CA GLU A 61 -14.92 2.15 -8.11
C GLU A 61 -14.32 2.73 -9.40
N ASP A 62 -15.15 3.41 -10.19
CA ASP A 62 -14.70 4.14 -11.38
C ASP A 62 -14.55 5.63 -10.99
N ILE A 63 -13.31 6.10 -10.90
CA ILE A 63 -12.96 7.46 -10.48
C ILE A 63 -12.19 8.12 -11.63
N GLU A 64 -12.72 9.21 -12.19
CA GLU A 64 -12.05 9.98 -13.26
C GLU A 64 -11.69 9.13 -14.52
N ASN A 65 -12.51 8.11 -14.83
CA ASN A 65 -12.30 7.09 -15.87
C ASN A 65 -11.20 6.05 -15.58
N ASP A 66 -10.67 6.03 -14.36
CA ASP A 66 -9.78 4.98 -13.90
C ASP A 66 -10.50 3.96 -13.02
N GLU A 67 -10.14 2.70 -13.19
CA GLU A 67 -10.53 1.63 -12.29
C GLU A 67 -9.68 1.70 -11.02
N VAL A 68 -10.32 1.99 -9.89
CA VAL A 68 -9.69 2.08 -8.57
C VAL A 68 -10.35 1.10 -7.61
N TRP A 69 -9.53 0.36 -6.86
CA TRP A 69 -10.03 -0.51 -5.81
C TRP A 69 -9.88 0.17 -4.46
N VAL A 70 -10.96 0.34 -3.73
CA VAL A 70 -11.02 1.11 -2.49
C VAL A 70 -11.36 0.17 -1.32
N CYS A 71 -10.64 0.32 -0.20
CA CYS A 71 -10.96 -0.44 1.00
C CYS A 71 -12.24 0.09 1.67
N GLU A 72 -13.26 -0.77 1.82
CA GLU A 72 -14.57 -0.38 2.36
C GLU A 72 -14.48 0.22 3.77
N SER A 73 -13.58 -0.31 4.60
CA SER A 73 -13.43 0.14 5.99
C SER A 73 -12.62 1.43 6.14
N ASN A 74 -11.85 1.80 5.13
CA ASN A 74 -11.03 3.02 5.13
C ASN A 74 -10.63 3.39 3.69
N ASN A 75 -11.36 4.35 3.12
CA ASN A 75 -11.19 4.80 1.73
C ASN A 75 -9.85 5.48 1.42
N LEU A 76 -9.02 5.74 2.44
CA LEU A 76 -7.66 6.24 2.24
C LEU A 76 -6.79 5.20 1.55
N PHE A 77 -7.06 3.90 1.72
CA PHE A 77 -6.29 2.83 1.11
C PHE A 77 -6.89 2.42 -0.23
N GLN A 78 -6.08 2.49 -1.29
CA GLN A 78 -6.54 2.28 -2.66
C GLN A 78 -5.52 1.50 -3.49
N PHE A 79 -5.98 0.68 -4.43
CA PHE A 79 -5.15 0.16 -5.52
C PHE A 79 -5.54 0.85 -6.83
N LYS A 80 -4.54 1.30 -7.58
CA LYS A 80 -4.74 1.88 -8.91
C LYS A 80 -3.76 1.27 -9.89
N ARG A 81 -4.23 0.89 -11.08
CA ARG A 81 -3.37 0.42 -12.16
C ARG A 81 -2.56 1.60 -12.74
N SER A 82 -1.29 1.39 -13.04
CA SER A 82 -0.50 2.37 -13.79
C SER A 82 -0.94 2.45 -15.25
N GLU A 83 -0.86 3.65 -15.83
CA GLU A 83 -1.05 3.85 -17.26
C GLU A 83 0.11 3.24 -18.06
N ASP A 84 1.32 3.25 -17.49
CA ASP A 84 2.51 2.68 -18.12
C ASP A 84 2.35 1.18 -18.33
N ARG A 85 2.55 0.76 -19.58
CA ARG A 85 2.57 -0.63 -20.01
C ARG A 85 3.72 -0.84 -20.98
N GLU A 86 4.41 -1.95 -20.82
CA GLU A 86 5.45 -2.37 -21.74
C GLU A 86 5.20 -3.81 -22.21
N PRO A 87 5.58 -4.18 -23.43
CA PRO A 87 5.52 -5.55 -23.88
C PRO A 87 6.29 -6.47 -22.93
N PHE A 88 5.71 -7.61 -22.57
CA PHE A 88 6.31 -8.54 -21.63
C PHE A 88 6.13 -9.98 -22.10
N ARG A 89 7.22 -10.75 -22.02
CA ARG A 89 7.22 -12.16 -22.36
C ARG A 89 8.29 -12.91 -21.58
N GLU A 90 7.85 -13.96 -20.89
CA GLU A 90 8.69 -14.91 -20.18
C GLU A 90 8.24 -16.35 -20.42
N LYS A 91 9.08 -17.33 -20.06
CA LYS A 91 8.80 -18.75 -20.28
C LYS A 91 7.48 -19.20 -19.67
N TRP A 92 7.12 -18.74 -18.47
CA TRP A 92 5.85 -19.10 -17.83
C TRP A 92 4.61 -18.52 -18.55
N THR A 93 4.78 -17.42 -19.30
CA THR A 93 3.70 -16.81 -20.11
C THR A 93 3.50 -17.50 -21.46
N SER A 94 4.40 -18.41 -21.86
CA SER A 94 4.33 -19.04 -23.19
C SER A 94 3.16 -20.02 -23.35
N VAL A 95 2.45 -20.34 -22.26
CA VAL A 95 1.28 -21.22 -22.28
C VAL A 95 0.00 -20.52 -22.78
N PHE A 96 -0.01 -19.18 -22.79
CA PHE A 96 -1.19 -18.43 -23.23
C PHE A 96 -1.37 -18.52 -24.76
N PRO A 97 -2.60 -18.67 -25.27
CA PRO A 97 -2.85 -18.65 -26.71
C PRO A 97 -2.42 -17.32 -27.36
N ASP A 98 -2.82 -16.18 -26.77
CA ASP A 98 -2.34 -14.87 -27.19
C ASP A 98 -1.03 -14.52 -26.46
N GLN A 99 0.02 -14.29 -27.24
CA GLN A 99 1.36 -13.96 -26.77
C GLN A 99 1.59 -12.45 -26.58
N ASN A 100 0.57 -11.60 -26.85
CA ASN A 100 0.62 -10.16 -26.62
C ASN A 100 0.43 -9.81 -25.13
N GLY A 101 1.38 -10.24 -24.31
CA GLY A 101 1.46 -9.89 -22.90
C GLY A 101 2.03 -8.50 -22.66
N SER A 102 1.66 -7.87 -21.55
CA SER A 102 2.28 -6.61 -21.11
C SER A 102 2.55 -6.60 -19.61
N ARG A 103 3.64 -5.96 -19.20
CA ARG A 103 3.93 -5.65 -17.80
C ARG A 103 3.43 -4.25 -17.49
N PHE A 104 2.91 -4.09 -16.29
CA PHE A 104 2.42 -2.82 -15.74
C PHE A 104 2.58 -2.84 -14.22
N HIS A 105 2.17 -1.77 -13.54
CA HIS A 105 2.21 -1.71 -12.08
C HIS A 105 0.82 -1.57 -11.47
N ILE A 106 0.67 -2.16 -10.29
CA ILE A 106 -0.40 -1.82 -9.35
C ILE A 106 0.19 -0.90 -8.30
N ASN A 107 -0.31 0.32 -8.26
CA ASN A 107 0.05 1.35 -7.30
C ASN A 107 -0.80 1.20 -6.05
N LEU A 108 -0.13 1.02 -4.92
CA LEU A 108 -0.71 1.03 -3.60
C LEU A 108 -0.70 2.47 -3.12
N MET A 109 -1.88 3.03 -2.89
CA MET A 109 -2.06 4.44 -2.58
C MET A 109 -2.63 4.64 -1.18
N ILE A 110 -2.09 5.63 -0.46
CA ILE A 110 -2.65 6.13 0.80
C ILE A 110 -3.00 7.60 0.60
N ASN A 111 -4.29 7.94 0.72
CA ASN A 111 -4.78 9.31 0.58
C ASN A 111 -4.33 9.96 -0.75
N GLY A 112 -4.44 9.25 -1.86
CA GLY A 112 -4.05 9.74 -3.18
C GLY A 112 -2.54 9.70 -3.48
N ILE A 113 -1.69 9.33 -2.51
CA ILE A 113 -0.24 9.26 -2.69
C ILE A 113 0.19 7.81 -2.90
N VAL A 114 0.95 7.53 -3.97
CA VAL A 114 1.55 6.21 -4.20
C VAL A 114 2.61 5.95 -3.14
N VAL A 115 2.41 4.92 -2.32
CA VAL A 115 3.37 4.50 -1.28
C VAL A 115 4.20 3.29 -1.71
N ARG A 116 3.71 2.51 -2.67
CA ARG A 116 4.43 1.37 -3.27
C ARG A 116 3.85 1.06 -4.64
N SER A 117 4.68 0.57 -5.55
CA SER A 117 4.26 0.05 -6.85
C SER A 117 4.72 -1.40 -6.97
N LEU A 118 3.82 -2.29 -7.39
CA LEU A 118 4.11 -3.72 -7.54
C LEU A 118 3.96 -4.12 -9.01
N PRO A 119 4.91 -4.88 -9.57
CA PRO A 119 4.84 -5.31 -10.95
C PRO A 119 3.78 -6.40 -11.15
N PHE A 120 2.94 -6.20 -12.16
CA PHE A 120 1.91 -7.14 -12.60
C PHE A 120 2.03 -7.38 -14.10
N VAL A 121 1.50 -8.51 -14.53
CA VAL A 121 1.51 -8.96 -15.92
C VAL A 121 0.08 -9.16 -16.39
N SER A 122 -0.19 -8.61 -17.56
CA SER A 122 -1.39 -8.82 -18.34
C SER A 122 -1.14 -9.96 -19.33
N GLY A 123 -1.84 -11.08 -19.19
CA GLY A 123 -1.68 -12.27 -20.03
C GLY A 123 -2.89 -12.55 -20.94
N ASP A 124 -2.68 -13.31 -22.01
CA ASP A 124 -3.70 -13.72 -23.01
C ASP A 124 -4.56 -12.55 -23.51
N GLY A 125 -3.91 -11.48 -24.01
CA GLY A 125 -4.60 -10.30 -24.55
C GLY A 125 -5.39 -9.50 -23.51
N GLY A 126 -5.02 -9.58 -22.23
CA GLY A 126 -5.67 -8.84 -21.15
C GLY A 126 -6.65 -9.64 -20.30
N ARG A 127 -6.85 -10.92 -20.61
CA ARG A 127 -7.76 -11.80 -19.87
C ARG A 127 -7.24 -12.22 -18.51
N TYR A 128 -5.91 -12.17 -18.32
CA TYR A 128 -5.25 -12.47 -17.06
C TYR A 128 -4.60 -11.23 -16.48
N THR A 129 -4.77 -11.00 -15.18
CA THR A 129 -4.01 -10.02 -14.38
C THR A 129 -3.30 -10.78 -13.27
N LEU A 130 -1.98 -10.90 -13.36
CA LEU A 130 -1.19 -11.79 -12.52
C LEU A 130 -0.01 -11.03 -11.89
N PRO A 131 0.40 -11.37 -10.66
CA PRO A 131 1.61 -10.79 -10.09
C PRO A 131 2.83 -11.33 -10.86
N LEU A 132 3.89 -10.54 -10.97
CA LEU A 132 5.14 -11.01 -11.56
C LEU A 132 5.77 -12.06 -10.61
N PRO A 133 6.00 -13.31 -11.04
CA PRO A 133 6.64 -14.30 -10.18
C PRO A 133 8.10 -13.97 -9.92
N ASP A 134 8.60 -14.44 -8.78
CA ASP A 134 10.02 -14.52 -8.53
C ASP A 134 10.66 -15.58 -9.43
N LEU A 135 11.92 -15.37 -9.77
CA LEU A 135 12.73 -16.31 -10.53
C LEU A 135 13.81 -16.89 -9.63
N GLU A 136 13.77 -18.20 -9.42
CA GLU A 136 14.80 -18.96 -8.74
C GLU A 136 15.48 -19.94 -9.69
N LEU A 137 16.74 -20.27 -9.40
CA LEU A 137 17.51 -21.28 -10.13
C LEU A 137 17.60 -22.54 -9.26
N MET A 138 16.90 -23.59 -9.66
CA MET A 138 16.95 -24.89 -8.98
C MET A 138 17.53 -25.92 -9.95
N ASN A 139 18.67 -26.52 -9.59
CA ASN A 139 19.36 -27.51 -10.43
C ASN A 139 19.61 -27.01 -11.88
N GLU A 140 20.06 -25.77 -12.02
CA GLU A 140 20.28 -25.11 -13.33
C GLU A 140 19.01 -24.83 -14.16
N GLU A 141 17.83 -25.14 -13.64
CA GLU A 141 16.56 -24.80 -14.27
C GLU A 141 15.93 -23.54 -13.64
N GLN A 142 15.33 -22.71 -14.50
CA GLN A 142 14.53 -21.56 -14.09
C GLN A 142 13.18 -22.02 -13.54
N VAL A 143 12.93 -21.72 -12.27
CA VAL A 143 11.67 -21.97 -11.58
C VAL A 143 11.03 -20.63 -11.25
N PHE A 144 9.76 -20.47 -11.64
CA PHE A 144 8.98 -19.27 -11.35
C PHE A 144 8.13 -19.53 -10.11
N ILE A 145 8.16 -18.62 -9.14
CA ILE A 145 7.56 -18.84 -7.83
C ILE A 145 6.66 -17.67 -7.43
N TRP A 146 5.49 -18.00 -6.90
CA TRP A 146 4.63 -17.10 -6.14
C TRP A 146 4.59 -17.55 -4.68
N TYR A 147 4.77 -16.59 -3.78
CA TYR A 147 4.64 -16.81 -2.35
C TYR A 147 3.24 -16.41 -1.90
N ARG A 148 2.44 -17.38 -1.43
CA ARG A 148 1.02 -17.18 -1.13
C ARG A 148 0.75 -16.02 -0.16
N ASP A 149 1.65 -15.81 0.80
CA ASP A 149 1.45 -14.79 1.83
C ASP A 149 2.05 -13.44 1.45
N ASP A 150 2.64 -13.30 0.26
CA ASP A 150 3.19 -12.03 -0.23
C ASP A 150 2.09 -11.09 -0.71
N ILE A 151 2.40 -9.79 -0.65
CA ILE A 151 1.40 -8.73 -0.82
C ILE A 151 0.88 -8.67 -2.26
N ASP A 152 1.71 -8.92 -3.24
CA ASP A 152 1.34 -8.97 -4.65
C ASP A 152 0.38 -10.14 -4.96
N VAL A 153 0.61 -11.32 -4.41
CA VAL A 153 -0.30 -12.47 -4.53
C VAL A 153 -1.65 -12.19 -3.84
N LEU A 154 -1.62 -11.59 -2.65
CA LEU A 154 -2.85 -11.21 -1.96
C LEU A 154 -3.64 -10.13 -2.71
N ILE A 155 -2.93 -9.18 -3.35
CA ILE A 155 -3.58 -8.19 -4.21
C ILE A 155 -4.17 -8.85 -5.44
N ALA A 156 -3.48 -9.81 -6.05
CA ALA A 156 -4.03 -10.57 -7.17
C ALA A 156 -5.32 -11.31 -6.77
N GLU A 157 -5.43 -11.86 -5.57
CA GLU A 157 -6.69 -12.44 -5.08
C GLU A 157 -7.84 -11.42 -4.93
N ILE A 158 -7.51 -10.13 -4.77
CA ILE A 158 -8.52 -9.06 -4.66
C ILE A 158 -8.93 -8.54 -6.05
N ILE A 159 -7.96 -8.21 -6.91
CA ILE A 159 -8.19 -7.48 -8.17
C ILE A 159 -7.98 -8.34 -9.43
N GLY A 160 -7.49 -9.57 -9.26
CA GLY A 160 -7.07 -10.43 -10.35
C GLY A 160 -8.23 -10.84 -11.25
N ASN A 161 -7.97 -10.83 -12.55
CA ASN A 161 -8.82 -11.49 -13.52
C ASN A 161 -8.14 -12.79 -13.92
N TYR A 162 -8.86 -13.90 -13.79
CA TYR A 162 -8.35 -15.25 -14.06
C TYR A 162 -9.10 -15.95 -15.21
N TYR A 163 -9.95 -15.20 -15.92
CA TYR A 163 -10.74 -15.64 -17.07
C TYR A 163 -11.57 -16.90 -16.84
N ARG A 164 -10.99 -18.09 -17.05
CA ARG A 164 -11.63 -19.41 -16.90
C ARG A 164 -11.36 -20.07 -15.56
N TYR A 165 -10.44 -19.53 -14.78
CA TYR A 165 -10.07 -20.06 -13.48
C TYR A 165 -10.68 -19.20 -12.37
N ASN A 166 -10.82 -19.79 -11.19
CA ASN A 166 -11.47 -19.11 -10.05
C ASN A 166 -10.49 -18.67 -8.95
N SER A 167 -9.18 -18.96 -9.10
CA SER A 167 -8.18 -18.59 -8.10
C SER A 167 -6.76 -18.59 -8.67
N ILE A 168 -5.82 -17.94 -7.97
CA ILE A 168 -4.42 -17.92 -8.39
C ILE A 168 -3.80 -19.32 -8.42
N GLU A 169 -4.23 -20.24 -7.54
CA GLU A 169 -3.74 -21.62 -7.50
C GLU A 169 -3.97 -22.35 -8.82
N GLN A 170 -5.13 -22.13 -9.44
CA GLN A 170 -5.48 -22.79 -10.69
C GLN A 170 -4.65 -22.20 -11.84
N VAL A 171 -4.44 -20.88 -11.83
CA VAL A 171 -3.58 -20.21 -12.81
C VAL A 171 -2.12 -20.64 -12.65
N ALA A 172 -1.63 -20.79 -11.42
CA ALA A 172 -0.28 -21.26 -11.11
C ALA A 172 -0.03 -22.65 -11.73
N LYS A 173 -0.97 -23.58 -11.56
CA LYS A 173 -0.92 -24.91 -12.20
C LYS A 173 -0.89 -24.83 -13.73
N PHE A 174 -1.70 -23.94 -14.30
CA PHE A 174 -1.78 -23.76 -15.76
C PHE A 174 -0.49 -23.18 -16.34
N THR A 175 0.08 -22.17 -15.67
CA THR A 175 1.29 -21.45 -16.08
C THR A 175 2.59 -22.14 -15.66
N LYS A 176 2.49 -23.22 -14.86
CA LYS A 176 3.61 -23.93 -14.25
C LYS A 176 4.46 -23.02 -13.34
N VAL A 177 3.83 -22.02 -12.74
CA VAL A 177 4.40 -21.22 -11.65
C VAL A 177 4.15 -21.98 -10.35
N GLU A 178 5.17 -22.14 -9.51
CA GLU A 178 5.02 -22.78 -8.21
C GLU A 178 4.39 -21.82 -7.21
N LEU A 179 3.30 -22.26 -6.56
CA LEU A 179 2.70 -21.50 -5.47
C LEU A 179 3.14 -22.09 -4.12
N VAL A 180 4.04 -21.39 -3.46
CA VAL A 180 4.67 -21.81 -2.20
C VAL A 180 3.98 -21.15 -1.01
N ARG A 181 3.86 -21.88 0.11
CA ARG A 181 3.33 -21.33 1.36
C ARG A 181 4.38 -20.47 2.06
N GLY A 182 3.95 -19.39 2.71
CA GLY A 182 4.82 -18.46 3.40
C GLY A 182 5.03 -17.18 2.61
N ARG A 183 5.91 -16.33 3.15
CA ARG A 183 6.40 -15.13 2.51
C ARG A 183 7.78 -15.38 1.94
N LYS A 184 8.15 -14.62 0.91
CA LYS A 184 9.54 -14.56 0.46
C LYS A 184 10.45 -14.21 1.65
N GLN A 185 11.53 -14.97 1.81
CA GLN A 185 12.58 -14.58 2.75
C GLN A 185 13.34 -13.41 2.12
N ASN A 186 13.34 -12.25 2.78
CA ASN A 186 14.14 -11.12 2.32
C ASN A 186 15.62 -11.55 2.35
N ALA A 187 16.22 -11.65 1.16
CA ALA A 187 17.66 -11.78 0.99
C ALA A 187 18.35 -10.43 1.24
#